data_AF-A0A3M1WN28-F1
#
_entry.id   AF-A0A3M1WN28-F1
#
_cell.length_a   1.000
_cell.length_b   1.000
_cell.length_c   1.000
_cell.angle_alpha   90.00
_cell.angle_beta   90.00
_cell.angle_gamma   90.00
#
_symmetry.space_group_name_H-M   'P 1'
#
loop_
_entity.id
_entity.type
_entity.pdbx_description
1 polymer ?
#
loop_
_entity_poly.entity_id
_entity_poly.type
_entity_poly.pdbx_seq_one_letter_code
_entity_poly.pdbx_strand_id
1 'polypeptide(L)'
;MLLLAGAGHFLSPAFLLGFFPDWVPYPTFWIYLSGMAELILGIGLLWPRWRRAAAGLSSLMFLVYLPLHIRDLVIETPVVGSEMAAWVRLPIQFVLIAWAWYVFHRTAPTAPSAE
;
A
#
# COMPACT_ATOMS: atom_id res chain seq x y z
N MET A 1 -2.47 -9.58 -2.99
CA MET A 1 -1.51 -8.50 -3.29
C MET A 1 -0.70 -8.11 -2.06
N LEU A 2 -1.29 -7.55 -1.00
CA LEU A 2 -0.57 -7.08 0.20
C LEU A 2 0.39 -8.11 0.80
N LEU A 3 0.00 -9.39 0.86
CA LEU A 3 0.90 -10.45 1.35
C LEU A 3 2.15 -10.65 0.48
N LEU A 4 1.98 -10.57 -0.85
CA LEU A 4 3.08 -10.74 -1.80
C LEU A 4 3.99 -9.50 -1.80
N ALA A 5 3.40 -8.30 -1.79
CA ALA A 5 4.14 -7.04 -1.67
C ALA A 5 4.91 -6.97 -0.34
N GLY A 6 4.26 -7.36 0.76
CA GLY A 6 4.86 -7.38 2.09
C GLY A 6 6.05 -8.34 2.17
N ALA A 7 5.92 -9.54 1.59
CA ALA A 7 7.05 -10.46 1.46
C ALA A 7 8.19 -9.88 0.61
N GLY A 8 7.87 -9.16 -0.46
CA GLY A 8 8.84 -8.48 -1.33
C GLY A 8 9.76 -7.51 -0.59
N HIS A 9 9.27 -6.85 0.46
CA HIS A 9 10.09 -5.96 1.30
C HIS A 9 11.23 -6.68 2.03
N PHE A 10 11.05 -7.96 2.35
CA PHE A 10 12.08 -8.76 3.02
C PHE A 10 12.95 -9.53 2.03
N LEU A 11 12.41 -9.88 0.87
CA LEU A 11 13.12 -10.63 -0.17
C LEU A 11 14.03 -9.76 -1.03
N SER A 12 13.65 -8.51 -1.30
CA SER A 12 14.43 -7.59 -2.14
C SER A 12 14.39 -6.14 -1.62
N PRO A 13 14.92 -5.88 -0.40
CA PRO A 13 14.95 -4.54 0.17
C PRO A 13 15.81 -3.56 -0.65
N ALA A 14 16.89 -4.04 -1.29
CA ALA A 14 17.79 -3.21 -2.08
C ALA A 14 17.11 -2.55 -3.28
N PHE A 15 16.18 -3.25 -3.93
CA PHE A 15 15.37 -2.68 -5.01
C PHE A 15 14.52 -1.50 -4.52
N LEU A 16 13.96 -1.61 -3.31
CA LEU A 16 13.04 -0.62 -2.77
C LEU A 16 13.73 0.66 -2.30
N LEU A 17 15.05 0.62 -2.07
CA LEU A 17 15.83 1.81 -1.71
C LEU A 17 15.74 2.91 -2.78
N GLY A 18 15.61 2.54 -4.06
CA GLY A 18 15.49 3.49 -5.16
C GLY A 18 14.25 4.41 -5.04
N PHE A 19 13.19 3.97 -4.35
CA PHE A 19 11.99 4.78 -4.16
C PHE A 19 12.20 5.92 -3.15
N PHE A 20 13.16 5.79 -2.24
CA PHE A 20 13.38 6.73 -1.15
C PHE A 20 14.20 7.94 -1.61
N PRO A 21 13.79 9.17 -1.27
CA PRO A 21 14.63 10.34 -1.50
C PRO A 21 15.82 10.37 -0.56
N ASP A 22 16.92 10.99 -0.99
CA ASP A 22 18.16 11.08 -0.21
C ASP A 22 17.99 11.76 1.16
N TRP A 23 16.95 12.58 1.31
CA TRP A 23 16.62 13.26 2.58
C TRP A 23 15.87 12.37 3.57
N VAL A 24 15.38 11.19 3.19
CA VAL A 24 14.67 10.30 4.13
C VAL A 24 15.68 9.55 4.99
N PRO A 25 15.66 9.73 6.32
CA PRO A 25 16.56 9.01 7.20
C PRO A 25 16.16 7.54 7.31
N TYR A 26 17.16 6.66 7.33
CA TYR A 26 17.01 5.22 7.55
C TYR A 26 15.99 4.53 6.62
N PRO A 27 16.14 4.62 5.28
CA PRO A 27 15.15 4.08 4.33
C PRO A 27 14.88 2.58 4.53
N THR A 28 15.91 1.80 4.90
CA THR A 28 15.77 0.37 5.21
C THR A 28 14.82 0.09 6.37
N PHE A 29 14.79 0.94 7.40
CA PHE A 29 13.83 0.80 8.50
C PHE A 29 12.40 0.94 7.98
N TRP A 30 12.15 1.97 7.18
CA TRP A 30 10.83 2.21 6.60
C TRP A 30 10.38 1.07 5.68
N ILE A 31 11.29 0.51 4.88
CA ILE A 31 11.04 -0.67 4.03
C ILE A 31 10.56 -1.87 4.86
N TYR A 32 11.26 -2.22 5.94
CA TYR A 32 10.84 -3.36 6.76
C TYR A 32 9.57 -3.08 7.56
N LEU A 33 9.40 -1.85 8.06
CA LEU A 33 8.20 -1.45 8.78
C LEU A 33 6.97 -1.50 7.87
N SER A 34 7.07 -0.98 6.64
CA SER A 34 5.99 -1.00 5.66
C SER A 34 5.68 -2.42 5.19
N GLY A 35 6.71 -3.24 4.96
CA GLY A 35 6.53 -4.66 4.64
C GLY A 35 5.82 -5.45 5.73
N MET A 36 6.18 -5.21 7.00
CA MET A 36 5.49 -5.81 8.15
C MET A 36 4.03 -5.38 8.21
N ALA A 37 3.76 -4.08 8.01
CA ALA A 37 2.41 -3.54 7.99
C ALA A 37 1.57 -4.19 6.88
N GLU A 38 2.11 -4.35 5.67
CA GLU A 38 1.44 -5.00 4.55
C GLU A 38 1.06 -6.46 4.85
N LEU A 39 1.96 -7.22 5.50
CA LEU A 39 1.67 -8.59 5.91
C LEU A 39 0.52 -8.64 6.93
N ILE A 40 0.59 -7.81 7.98
CA ILE A 40 -0.43 -7.74 9.03
C ILE A 40 -1.78 -7.34 8.44
N LEU A 41 -1.82 -6.30 7.61
CA LEU A 41 -3.05 -5.82 6.97
C LEU A 41 -3.60 -6.84 5.97
N GLY A 42 -2.73 -7.49 5.20
CA GLY A 42 -3.11 -8.58 4.29
C GLY A 42 -3.77 -9.74 5.02
N ILE A 43 -3.22 -10.17 6.17
CA ILE A 43 -3.84 -11.20 7.02
C ILE A 43 -5.15 -10.68 7.62
N GLY A 44 -5.17 -9.45 8.12
CA GLY A 44 -6.34 -8.82 8.72
C GLY A 44 -7.54 -8.71 7.76
N LEU A 45 -7.29 -8.54 6.46
CA LEU A 45 -8.33 -8.54 5.43
C LEU A 45 -8.97 -9.91 5.22
N LEU A 46 -8.25 -11.01 5.47
CA LEU A 46 -8.78 -12.37 5.34
C LEU A 46 -9.76 -12.69 6.48
N TRP A 47 -9.51 -12.19 7.69
CA TRP A 47 -10.32 -12.52 8.88
C TRP A 47 -11.53 -11.57 9.05
N PRO A 48 -12.78 -12.06 9.09
CA PRO A 48 -13.98 -11.21 9.14
C PRO A 48 -13.98 -10.20 10.29
N ARG A 49 -13.49 -10.61 11.47
CA ARG A 49 -13.40 -9.76 12.67
C ARG A 49 -12.53 -8.51 12.46
N TRP A 50 -11.47 -8.62 11.68
CA TRP A 50 -10.47 -7.56 11.49
C TRP A 50 -10.60 -6.84 10.15
N ARG A 51 -11.39 -7.39 9.22
CA ARG A 51 -11.48 -6.95 7.84
C ARG A 51 -11.79 -5.46 7.68
N ARG A 52 -12.73 -4.92 8.47
CA ARG A 52 -13.07 -3.48 8.42
C ARG A 52 -11.86 -2.62 8.76
N ALA A 53 -11.24 -2.85 9.92
CA ALA A 53 -10.08 -2.09 10.37
C ALA A 53 -8.90 -2.23 9.38
N ALA A 54 -8.63 -3.47 8.95
CA ALA A 54 -7.57 -3.75 7.98
C ALA A 54 -7.81 -3.05 6.63
N ALA A 55 -9.05 -2.99 6.15
CA ALA A 55 -9.41 -2.28 4.91
C ALA A 55 -9.21 -0.76 5.03
N GLY A 56 -9.65 -0.16 6.15
CA GLY A 56 -9.45 1.26 6.40
C GLY A 56 -7.96 1.65 6.47
N LEU A 57 -7.18 0.87 7.23
CA LEU A 57 -5.73 1.08 7.35
C LEU A 57 -4.99 0.81 6.03
N SER A 58 -5.41 -0.19 5.25
CA SER A 58 -4.84 -0.43 3.91
C SER A 58 -5.11 0.74 2.98
N SER A 59 -6.32 1.31 2.99
CA SER A 59 -6.67 2.49 2.19
C SER A 59 -5.78 3.69 2.55
N LEU A 60 -5.58 3.94 3.84
CA LEU A 60 -4.69 5.00 4.33
C LEU A 60 -3.23 4.75 3.90
N MET A 61 -2.74 3.53 4.06
CA MET A 61 -1.37 3.18 3.66
C MET A 61 -1.17 3.34 2.16
N PHE A 62 -2.15 2.94 1.33
CA PHE A 62 -2.08 3.16 -0.11
C PHE A 62 -2.06 4.65 -0.48
N LEU A 63 -2.78 5.50 0.25
CA LEU A 63 -2.69 6.96 0.08
C LEU A 63 -1.28 7.48 0.42
N VAL A 64 -0.68 6.97 1.51
CA VAL A 64 0.69 7.34 1.93
C VAL A 64 1.75 6.92 0.91
N TYR A 65 1.53 5.85 0.14
CA TYR A 65 2.46 5.42 -0.91
C TYR A 65 2.36 6.23 -2.21
N LEU A 66 1.28 7.00 -2.40
CA LEU A 66 1.03 7.72 -3.64
C LEU A 66 2.18 8.69 -4.02
N PRO A 67 2.78 9.47 -3.08
CA PRO A 67 3.95 10.28 -3.39
C PRO A 67 5.14 9.49 -3.93
N LEU A 68 5.36 8.26 -3.46
CA LEU A 68 6.43 7.40 -3.98
C LEU A 68 6.15 6.98 -5.43
N HIS A 69 4.89 6.72 -5.77
CA HIS A 69 4.49 6.32 -7.13
C HIS A 69 4.51 7.50 -8.09
N ILE A 70 4.12 8.69 -7.63
CA ILE A 70 4.24 9.95 -8.40
C ILE A 70 5.71 10.30 -8.60
N ARG A 71 6.56 10.15 -7.58
CA ARG A 71 8.00 10.40 -7.71
C ARG A 71 8.63 9.52 -8.78
N ASP A 72 8.23 8.25 -8.84
CA ASP A 72 8.75 7.28 -9.80
C ASP A 72 8.49 7.67 -11.26
N LEU A 73 7.53 8.57 -11.52
CA LEU A 73 7.25 9.12 -12.86
C LEU A 73 8.12 10.30 -13.24
N VAL A 74 8.73 10.99 -12.27
CA VAL A 74 9.47 12.24 -12.51
C VAL A 74 10.98 12.08 -12.44
N ILE A 75 11.46 10.93 -11.95
CA ILE A 75 12.89 10.61 -11.96
C ILE A 75 13.31 10.11 -13.34
N GLU A 76 14.55 10.40 -13.74
CA GLU A 76 15.09 10.05 -15.07
C GLU A 76 15.03 8.54 -15.36
N THR A 77 15.27 7.73 -14.33
CA THR A 77 15.26 6.27 -14.38
C THR A 77 14.25 5.72 -13.36
N PRO A 78 13.00 5.43 -13.78
CA PRO A 78 11.99 4.85 -12.90
C PRO A 78 12.49 3.57 -12.24
N VAL A 79 12.33 3.47 -10.92
CA VAL A 79 12.77 2.33 -10.12
C VAL A 79 12.03 1.06 -10.52
N VAL A 80 10.75 1.19 -10.90
CA VAL A 80 9.95 0.07 -11.44
C VAL A 80 10.46 -0.44 -12.80
N GLY A 81 11.44 0.24 -13.41
CA GLY A 81 12.21 -0.22 -14.56
C GLY A 81 11.82 0.41 -15.90
N SER A 82 10.58 0.87 -16.05
CA SER A 82 10.15 1.60 -17.27
C SER A 82 9.12 2.66 -16.96
N GLU A 83 9.09 3.71 -17.78
CA GLU A 83 8.09 4.77 -17.68
C GLU A 83 6.67 4.23 -17.82
N MET A 84 6.45 3.29 -18.76
CA MET A 84 5.15 2.62 -18.92
C MET A 84 4.72 1.90 -17.65
N ALA A 85 5.62 1.19 -16.98
CA ALA A 85 5.31 0.52 -15.71
C ALA A 85 5.00 1.53 -14.60
N ALA A 86 5.69 2.67 -14.55
CA ALA A 86 5.39 3.74 -13.60
C ALA A 86 3.98 4.34 -13.85
N TRP A 87 3.63 4.57 -15.13
CA TRP A 87 2.31 5.05 -15.53
C TRP A 87 1.20 4.06 -15.17
N VAL A 88 1.41 2.76 -15.38
CA VAL A 88 0.43 1.71 -15.05
C VAL A 88 0.23 1.57 -13.53
N ARG A 89 1.27 1.78 -12.72
CA ARG A 89 1.17 1.68 -11.26
C ARG A 89 0.23 2.71 -10.65
N LEU A 90 0.16 3.93 -11.19
CA LEU A 90 -0.71 4.97 -10.62
C LEU A 90 -2.21 4.61 -10.67
N PRO A 91 -2.81 4.26 -11.82
CA PRO A 91 -4.19 3.80 -11.89
C PRO A 91 -4.46 2.60 -10.99
N ILE A 92 -3.55 1.63 -10.95
CA ILE A 92 -3.66 0.47 -10.05
C ILE A 92 -3.73 0.94 -8.59
N GLN A 93 -2.89 1.90 -8.20
CA GLN A 93 -2.90 2.46 -6.84
C GLN A 93 -4.25 3.10 -6.50
N PHE A 94 -4.83 3.88 -7.41
CA PHE A 94 -6.17 4.47 -7.21
C PHE A 94 -7.27 3.40 -7.10
N VAL A 95 -7.20 2.35 -7.93
CA VAL A 95 -8.13 1.21 -7.84
C VAL A 95 -8.01 0.52 -6.48
N LEU A 96 -6.80 0.33 -5.96
CA LEU A 96 -6.57 -0.29 -4.65
C LEU A 96 -7.09 0.58 -3.49
N ILE A 97 -6.88 1.90 -3.55
CA ILE A 97 -7.43 2.85 -2.58
C ILE A 97 -8.96 2.76 -2.57
N ALA A 98 -9.59 2.83 -3.75
CA ALA A 98 -11.04 2.77 -3.90
C ALA A 98 -11.60 1.42 -3.44
N TRP A 99 -10.94 0.32 -3.77
CA TRP A 99 -11.34 -1.03 -3.34
C TRP A 99 -11.26 -1.17 -1.81
N ALA A 100 -10.15 -0.77 -1.19
CA ALA A 100 -9.99 -0.86 0.25
C ALA A 100 -11.01 0.03 0.99
N TRP A 101 -11.24 1.24 0.47
CA TRP A 101 -12.27 2.15 0.97
C TRP A 101 -13.68 1.54 0.86
N TYR A 102 -14.00 0.93 -0.28
CA TYR A 102 -15.28 0.26 -0.50
C TYR A 102 -15.50 -0.90 0.49
N VAL A 103 -14.49 -1.76 0.70
CA VAL A 103 -14.54 -2.86 1.68
C VAL A 103 -14.76 -2.31 3.09
N PHE A 104 -14.07 -1.24 3.46
CA PHE A 104 -14.28 -0.57 4.74
C PHE A 104 -15.75 -0.14 4.93
N HIS A 105 -16.37 0.49 3.93
CA HIS A 105 -17.78 0.92 4.00
C HIS A 105 -18.77 -0.24 4.05
N ARG A 106 -18.54 -1.29 3.26
CA ARG A 106 -19.43 -2.47 3.20
C ARG A 106 -19.41 -3.31 4.47
N THR A 107 -18.33 -3.22 5.25
CA THR A 107 -18.20 -3.93 6.53
C THR A 107 -18.63 -3.09 7.72
N ALA A 108 -19.23 -1.90 7.50
CA ALA A 108 -19.83 -1.11 8.56
C ALA A 108 -20.91 -1.92 9.28
N PRO A 109 -20.94 -1.89 10.62
CA PRO A 109 -22.12 -2.31 11.36
C PRO A 109 -23.33 -1.56 10.78
N THR A 110 -24.36 -2.27 10.35
CA THR A 110 -25.64 -1.65 10.01
C THR A 110 -26.11 -0.88 11.23
N ALA A 111 -26.41 0.42 11.06
CA ALA A 111 -27.03 1.20 12.10
C ALA A 111 -28.33 0.48 12.54
N PRO A 112 -28.65 0.45 13.84
CA PRO A 112 -29.93 -0.09 14.28
C PRO A 112 -31.04 0.66 13.53
N SER A 113 -31.95 -0.09 12.90
CA SER A 113 -33.15 0.48 12.31
C SER A 113 -33.88 1.25 13.40
N ALA A 114 -34.14 2.54 13.15
CA ALA A 114 -35.06 3.28 14.00
C ALA A 114 -36.45 2.67 13.81
N GLU A 115 -36.85 1.82 14.75
CA GLU A 115 -38.24 1.41 14.97
C GLU A 115 -38.97 2.46 15.82
#